data_AF-A0A8H7GSI8-F1
#
_entry.id   AF-A0A8H7GSI8-F1
#
_cell.length_a   1.000
_cell.length_b   1.000
_cell.length_c   1.000
_cell.angle_alpha   90.00
_cell.angle_beta   90.00
_cell.angle_gamma   90.00
#
_symmetry.space_group_name_H-M   'P 1'
#
loop_
_entity.id
_entity.type
_entity.pdbx_description
1 polymer ?
#
loop_
_entity_poly.entity_id
_entity_poly.type
_entity_poly.pdbx_seq_one_letter_code
_entity_poly.pdbx_strand_id
1 'polypeptide(L)'
;MLSTPIMDEFTPLENDKKRKSVDHLGCVSYAKKQRSQPLKPIATESGDPIAMKRARNTEAARRSRARKMERMSQLEEKVEDLLQDKSELQDEVARLREILTAHNIMF
;
A
#
# COMPACT_ATOMS: atom_id res chain seq x y z
N MET A 1 -49.07 -8.36 -12.56
CA MET A 1 -48.16 -8.69 -11.44
C MET A 1 -46.94 -9.35 -12.03
N LEU A 2 -45.77 -8.70 -12.06
CA LEU A 2 -44.54 -9.34 -12.54
C LEU A 2 -44.02 -10.30 -11.46
N SER A 3 -43.72 -11.54 -11.85
CA SER A 3 -43.12 -12.55 -10.98
C SER A 3 -41.65 -12.19 -10.71
N THR A 4 -41.26 -12.19 -9.44
CA THR A 4 -39.87 -11.97 -9.01
C THR A 4 -38.99 -13.12 -9.49
N PRO A 5 -37.83 -12.86 -10.13
CA PRO A 5 -36.93 -13.93 -10.54
C PRO A 5 -36.42 -14.69 -9.31
N ILE A 6 -36.44 -16.02 -9.41
CA ILE A 6 -35.88 -16.95 -8.44
C ILE A 6 -34.36 -16.78 -8.49
N MET A 7 -33.75 -16.39 -7.37
CA MET A 7 -32.30 -16.32 -7.24
C MET A 7 -31.78 -17.76 -7.14
N ASP A 8 -30.93 -18.18 -8.08
CA ASP A 8 -30.23 -19.46 -8.02
C ASP A 8 -29.52 -19.62 -6.67
N GLU A 9 -29.70 -20.79 -6.04
CA GLU A 9 -29.02 -21.14 -4.80
C GLU A 9 -27.50 -21.07 -5.01
N PHE A 10 -26.86 -20.20 -4.23
CA PHE A 10 -25.41 -20.08 -4.20
C PHE A 10 -24.82 -21.40 -3.68
N THR A 11 -24.40 -22.26 -4.60
CA THR A 11 -23.53 -23.39 -4.31
C THR A 11 -22.09 -22.84 -4.20
N PRO A 12 -21.43 -22.94 -3.03
CA PRO A 12 -20.05 -22.52 -2.92
C PRO A 12 -19.20 -23.48 -3.74
N LEU A 13 -18.69 -23.03 -4.88
CA LEU A 13 -17.70 -23.76 -5.65
C LEU A 13 -16.42 -23.87 -4.81
N GLU A 14 -16.18 -25.08 -4.29
CA GLU A 14 -14.93 -25.45 -3.64
C GLU A 14 -13.77 -25.46 -4.65
N ASN A 15 -13.05 -24.35 -4.76
CA ASN A 15 -11.59 -24.27 -4.87
C ASN A 15 -11.20 -22.92 -5.49
N ASP A 16 -10.86 -21.96 -4.65
CA ASP A 16 -10.01 -20.85 -5.07
C ASP A 16 -8.89 -20.66 -4.04
N LYS A 17 -7.98 -21.64 -3.98
CA LYS A 17 -6.69 -21.50 -3.30
C LYS A 17 -5.75 -20.60 -4.11
N LYS A 18 -6.19 -19.41 -4.50
CA LYS A 18 -5.27 -18.33 -4.91
C LYS A 18 -4.69 -17.74 -3.64
N ARG A 19 -3.54 -18.28 -3.21
CA ARG A 19 -2.73 -17.68 -2.16
C ARG A 19 -2.51 -16.22 -2.53
N LYS A 20 -3.03 -15.30 -1.71
CA LYS A 20 -2.79 -13.86 -1.89
C LYS A 20 -1.29 -13.66 -1.80
N SER A 21 -0.69 -13.09 -2.85
CA SER A 21 0.74 -12.71 -2.84
C SER A 21 0.95 -11.78 -1.64
N VAL A 22 1.85 -12.16 -0.76
CA VAL A 22 2.29 -11.33 0.37
C VAL A 22 3.69 -10.81 0.06
N ASP A 23 3.95 -9.56 0.43
CA ASP A 23 5.26 -8.92 0.28
C ASP A 23 6.26 -9.52 1.29
N HIS A 24 7.55 -9.14 1.20
CA HIS A 24 8.60 -9.62 2.13
C HIS A 24 8.32 -9.28 3.61
N LEU A 25 7.45 -8.31 3.85
CA LEU A 25 6.95 -7.93 5.19
C LEU A 25 5.71 -8.72 5.62
N GLY A 26 5.28 -9.73 4.86
CA GLY A 26 4.08 -10.54 5.14
C GLY A 26 2.76 -9.80 4.95
N CYS A 27 2.78 -8.60 4.39
CA CYS A 27 1.58 -7.82 4.09
C CYS A 27 0.96 -8.25 2.76
N VAL A 28 -0.38 -8.21 2.63
CA VAL A 28 -1.06 -8.48 1.35
C VAL A 28 -0.65 -7.43 0.32
N SER A 29 0.02 -7.85 -0.74
CA SER A 29 0.56 -6.95 -1.74
C SER A 29 -0.58 -6.22 -2.46
N TYR A 30 -0.64 -4.89 -2.37
CA TYR A 30 -1.53 -4.11 -3.23
C TYR A 30 -0.82 -3.91 -4.57
N ALA A 31 -1.37 -4.43 -5.66
CA ALA A 31 -0.77 -4.29 -7.00
C ALA A 31 -0.77 -2.80 -7.42
N LYS A 32 0.32 -2.09 -7.10
CA LYS A 32 0.55 -0.68 -7.41
C LYS A 32 0.88 -0.55 -8.90
N LYS A 33 -0.14 -0.42 -9.74
CA LYS A 33 0.04 -0.03 -11.15
C LYS A 33 0.43 1.45 -11.22
N GLN A 34 1.70 1.75 -11.00
CA GLN A 34 2.25 3.08 -11.27
C GLN A 34 2.19 3.33 -12.78
N ARG A 35 1.48 4.39 -13.17
CA ARG A 35 1.39 4.80 -14.57
C ARG A 35 2.69 5.51 -14.94
N SER A 36 3.37 5.02 -15.97
CA SER A 36 4.60 5.63 -16.49
C SER A 36 4.36 6.99 -17.16
N GLN A 37 3.17 7.19 -17.72
CA GLN A 37 2.80 8.42 -18.44
C GLN A 37 1.99 9.38 -17.56
N PRO A 38 2.26 10.69 -17.58
CA PRO A 38 1.51 11.68 -16.82
C PRO A 38 0.03 11.68 -17.21
N LEU A 39 -0.83 12.05 -16.27
CA LEU A 39 -2.26 12.13 -16.55
C LEU A 39 -2.53 13.29 -17.53
N LYS A 40 -3.40 13.03 -18.52
CA LYS A 40 -3.83 14.06 -19.48
C LYS A 40 -4.43 15.28 -18.75
N PRO A 41 -4.15 16.51 -19.20
CA PRO A 41 -4.81 17.72 -18.70
C PRO A 41 -6.34 17.57 -18.76
N ILE A 42 -7.03 18.20 -17.82
CA ILE A 42 -8.50 18.17 -17.79
C ILE A 42 -8.99 19.27 -18.73
N ALA A 43 -9.66 18.88 -19.81
CA ALA A 43 -10.31 19.82 -20.72
C ALA A 43 -11.58 20.38 -20.06
N THR A 44 -11.78 21.69 -20.14
CA THR A 44 -12.97 22.38 -19.63
C THR A 44 -13.59 23.24 -20.71
N GLU A 45 -14.84 22.97 -21.06
CA GLU A 45 -15.67 23.86 -21.87
C GLU A 45 -16.14 25.04 -21.00
N SER A 46 -15.81 26.27 -21.38
CA SER A 46 -15.97 27.48 -20.54
C SER A 46 -17.41 27.96 -20.35
N GLY A 47 -18.40 27.26 -20.91
CA GLY A 47 -19.82 27.64 -20.86
C GLY A 47 -20.65 26.94 -19.79
N ASP A 48 -20.21 25.79 -19.26
CA ASP A 48 -20.98 25.02 -18.26
C ASP A 48 -20.36 25.12 -16.84
N PRO A 49 -21.04 25.77 -15.87
CA PRO A 49 -20.56 25.85 -14.49
C PRO A 49 -20.44 24.48 -13.81
N ILE A 50 -21.22 23.47 -14.21
CA ILE A 50 -21.15 22.12 -13.64
C ILE A 50 -19.90 21.40 -14.18
N ALA A 51 -19.57 21.54 -15.46
CA ALA A 51 -18.33 21.03 -16.04
C ALA A 51 -17.09 21.60 -15.32
N MET A 52 -17.06 22.90 -15.03
CA MET A 52 -15.97 23.52 -14.27
C MET A 52 -15.83 22.93 -12.85
N LYS A 53 -16.93 22.72 -12.13
CA LYS A 53 -16.89 22.09 -10.79
C LYS A 53 -16.36 20.66 -10.85
N ARG A 54 -16.80 19.86 -11.83
CA ARG A 54 -16.31 18.49 -12.05
C ARG A 54 -14.83 18.46 -12.37
N ALA A 55 -14.35 19.39 -13.19
CA ALA A 55 -12.94 19.52 -13.51
C ALA A 55 -12.10 19.82 -12.27
N ARG A 56 -12.48 20.82 -11.47
CA ARG A 56 -11.81 21.15 -10.21
C ARG A 56 -11.81 19.98 -9.21
N ASN A 57 -12.93 19.28 -9.06
CA ASN A 57 -12.99 18.09 -8.20
C ASN A 57 -12.07 16.96 -8.70
N THR A 58 -12.00 16.77 -10.01
CA THR A 58 -11.10 15.79 -10.63
C THR A 58 -9.64 16.13 -10.35
N GLU A 59 -9.24 17.39 -10.44
CA GLU A 59 -7.90 17.84 -10.04
C GLU A 59 -7.62 17.59 -8.56
N ALA A 60 -8.57 17.96 -7.70
CA ALA A 60 -8.44 17.76 -6.26
C ALA A 60 -8.30 16.27 -5.92
N ALA A 61 -9.08 15.39 -6.55
CA ALA A 61 -8.99 13.95 -6.39
C ALA A 61 -7.63 13.41 -6.87
N ARG A 62 -7.11 13.88 -8.02
CA ARG A 62 -5.78 13.52 -8.51
C ARG A 62 -4.68 13.93 -7.52
N ARG A 63 -4.71 15.18 -7.04
CA ARG A 63 -3.76 15.70 -6.04
C ARG A 63 -3.84 14.93 -4.73
N SER A 64 -5.04 14.57 -4.28
CA SER A 64 -5.24 13.76 -3.08
C SER A 64 -4.63 12.36 -3.23
N ARG A 65 -4.91 11.68 -4.35
CA ARG A 65 -4.31 10.38 -4.66
C ARG A 65 -2.78 10.46 -4.73
N ALA A 66 -2.22 11.48 -5.38
CA ALA A 66 -0.78 11.69 -5.47
C ALA A 66 -0.14 11.80 -4.07
N ARG A 67 -0.68 12.66 -3.20
CA ARG A 67 -0.21 12.81 -1.82
C ARG A 67 -0.31 11.52 -1.00
N LYS A 68 -1.38 10.74 -1.18
CA LYS A 68 -1.52 9.44 -0.50
C LYS A 68 -0.42 8.46 -0.96
N MET A 69 -0.12 8.43 -2.25
CA MET A 69 0.93 7.56 -2.79
C MET A 69 2.32 7.99 -2.31
N GLU A 70 2.60 9.28 -2.26
CA GLU A 70 3.83 9.85 -1.73
C GLU A 70 4.00 9.49 -0.25
N ARG A 71 2.97 9.73 0.58
CA ARG A 71 3.01 9.37 2.00
C ARG A 71 3.19 7.86 2.21
N MET A 72 2.57 7.02 1.38
CA MET A 72 2.78 5.58 1.45
C MET A 72 4.23 5.22 1.16
N SER A 73 4.82 5.82 0.12
CA SER A 73 6.23 5.61 -0.24
C SER A 73 7.18 6.02 0.88
N GLN A 74 6.94 7.17 1.53
CA GLN A 74 7.74 7.64 2.67
C GLN A 74 7.63 6.71 3.88
N LEU A 75 6.47 6.08 4.09
CA LEU A 75 6.30 5.10 5.17
C LEU A 75 6.99 3.78 4.84
N GLU A 76 6.88 3.31 3.60
CA GLU A 76 7.59 2.12 3.11
C GLU A 76 9.11 2.28 3.31
N GLU A 77 9.68 3.43 2.90
CA GLU A 77 11.10 3.77 3.08
C GLU A 77 11.51 3.78 4.57
N LYS A 78 10.75 4.47 5.42
CA LYS A 78 11.05 4.51 6.86
C LYS A 78 11.00 3.15 7.53
N VAL A 79 10.12 2.25 7.09
CA VAL A 79 10.08 0.89 7.64
C VAL A 79 11.36 0.14 7.27
N GLU A 80 11.82 0.27 6.04
CA GLU A 80 13.07 -0.36 5.60
C GLU A 80 14.27 0.17 6.40
N ASP A 81 14.38 1.49 6.55
CA ASP A 81 15.43 2.13 7.36
C ASP A 81 15.41 1.60 8.81
N LEU A 82 14.23 1.55 9.43
CA LEU A 82 14.08 1.05 10.80
C LEU A 82 14.41 -0.45 10.94
N LEU A 83 14.13 -1.25 9.91
CA LEU A 83 14.49 -2.67 9.90
C LEU A 83 16.01 -2.86 9.78
N GLN A 84 16.67 -2.05 8.95
CA GLN A 84 18.11 -2.03 8.81
C GLN A 84 18.78 -1.62 10.12
N ASP A 85 18.40 -0.49 10.69
CA ASP A 85 18.90 0.00 11.99
C ASP A 85 18.73 -1.05 13.09
N LYS A 86 17.55 -1.70 13.13
CA LYS A 86 17.28 -2.76 14.09
C LYS A 86 18.25 -3.92 13.91
N SER A 87 18.51 -4.36 12.68
CA SER A 87 19.45 -5.45 12.41
C SER A 87 20.85 -5.10 12.90
N GLU A 88 21.34 -3.90 12.55
CA GLU A 88 22.67 -3.42 12.95
C GLU A 88 22.82 -3.34 14.47
N LEU A 89 21.80 -2.81 15.16
CA LEU A 89 21.78 -2.76 16.62
C LEU A 89 21.73 -4.16 17.25
N GLN A 90 21.00 -5.11 16.66
CA GLN A 90 20.95 -6.49 17.14
C GLN A 90 22.32 -7.17 17.00
N ASP A 91 23.02 -6.95 15.88
CA ASP A 91 24.36 -7.48 15.65
C ASP A 91 25.37 -6.89 16.64
N GLU A 92 25.31 -5.58 16.89
CA GLU A 92 26.19 -4.93 17.86
C GLU A 92 25.91 -5.42 19.29
N VAL A 93 24.64 -5.57 19.67
CA VAL A 93 24.28 -6.16 20.96
C VAL A 93 24.79 -7.60 21.09
N ALA A 94 24.68 -8.41 20.02
CA ALA A 94 25.19 -9.77 20.02
C ALA A 94 26.72 -9.80 20.21
N ARG A 95 27.44 -8.96 19.46
CA ARG A 95 28.90 -8.80 19.55
C ARG A 95 29.34 -8.38 20.95
N LEU A 96 28.68 -7.37 21.52
CA LEU A 96 29.00 -6.90 22.87
C LEU A 96 28.69 -7.98 23.93
N ARG A 97 27.57 -8.69 23.80
CA ARG A 97 27.25 -9.81 24.70
C ARG A 97 28.28 -10.92 24.62
N GLU A 98 28.77 -11.25 23.43
CA GLU A 98 29.84 -12.23 23.24
C GLU A 98 31.13 -11.79 23.94
N ILE A 99 31.55 -10.54 23.74
CA ILE A 99 32.73 -9.97 24.41
C ILE A 99 32.58 -10.06 25.93
N LEU A 100 31.43 -9.66 26.47
CA LEU A 100 31.27 -9.61 27.91
C LEU A 100 31.17 -11.02 28.53
N THR A 101 30.56 -11.96 27.82
CA THR A 101 30.54 -13.39 28.19
C THR A 101 31.95 -13.96 28.21
N ALA A 102 32.79 -13.62 27.23
CA ALA A 102 34.20 -14.02 27.18
C ALA A 102 35.03 -13.45 28.34
N HIS A 103 34.62 -12.30 28.90
CA HIS A 103 35.25 -11.70 30.08
C HIS A 103 34.59 -12.12 31.40
N ASN A 104 33.71 -13.13 31.40
CA ASN A 104 32.97 -13.61 32.57
C ASN A 104 32.14 -12.52 33.28
N ILE A 105 31.78 -11.45 32.55
CA ILE A 105 30.89 -10.41 33.06
C ILE A 105 29.47 -10.85 32.69
N MET A 106 28.66 -11.19 33.69
CA MET A 106 27.28 -11.64 33.51
C MET A 106 26.28 -10.47 33.50
N PHE A 107 25.23 -10.59 32.69
CA PHE A 107 24.04 -9.73 32.64
C PHE A 107 22.79 -10.59 32.47
#